data_AF-T1AE54-F1
#
_entry.id   AF-T1AE54-F1
#
_cell.length_a   1.000
_cell.length_b   1.000
_cell.length_c   1.000
_cell.angle_alpha   90.00
_cell.angle_beta   90.00
_cell.angle_gamma   90.00
#
_symmetry.space_group_name_H-M   'P 1'
#
loop_
_entity.id
_entity.type
_entity.pdbx_description
1 polymer ?
#
loop_
_entity_poly.entity_id
_entity_poly.type
_entity_poly.pdbx_seq_one_letter_code
_entity_poly.pdbx_strand_id
1 'polypeptide(L)'
;APGLPCLWCSELLDAAEVRRDMMNESERKLDPYIVGAREPAPSVISLNGTVVSLAVSMLLGIVAGAPIDATHVIYNACGSTLRSVRSKARPDCFICSKMGVLGWGDGQLLFTRRD
;
A
#
# COMPACT_ATOMS: atom_id res chain seq x y z
N ALA A 1 8.49 -6.58 6.37
CA ALA A 1 8.97 -7.60 7.32
C ALA A 1 8.32 -7.37 8.68
N PRO A 2 8.17 -8.40 9.53
CA PRO A 2 7.75 -8.22 10.93
C PRO A 2 8.59 -7.14 11.62
N GLY A 3 7.96 -6.26 12.39
CA GLY A 3 8.62 -5.12 13.03
C GLY A 3 8.82 -3.88 12.14
N LEU A 4 8.60 -3.96 10.82
CA LEU A 4 8.54 -2.78 9.94
C LEU A 4 7.12 -2.18 9.93
N PRO A 5 6.98 -0.87 9.64
CA PRO A 5 5.67 -0.25 9.48
C PRO A 5 4.87 -0.90 8.35
N CYS A 6 3.58 -1.18 8.59
CA CYS A 6 2.65 -1.56 7.54
C CYS A 6 2.19 -0.35 6.70
N LEU A 7 1.36 -0.59 5.68
CA LEU A 7 0.79 0.46 4.83
C LEU A 7 -0.06 1.46 5.63
N TRP A 8 -0.78 1.01 6.66
CA TRP A 8 -1.53 1.89 7.56
C TRP A 8 -0.63 2.79 8.40
N CYS A 9 0.43 2.24 9.00
CA CYS A 9 1.43 3.05 9.72
C CYS A 9 2.19 4.01 8.80
N SER A 10 2.25 3.71 7.50
CA SER A 10 2.89 4.54 6.49
C SER A 10 1.96 5.57 5.86
N GLU A 11 0.69 5.63 6.29
CA GLU A 11 -0.32 6.56 5.75
C GLU A 11 -0.52 6.42 4.23
N LEU A 12 -0.33 5.21 3.71
CA LEU A 12 -0.54 4.87 2.29
C LEU A 12 -1.95 4.34 2.00
N LEU A 13 -2.79 4.21 3.03
CA LEU A 13 -4.17 3.77 2.92
C LEU A 13 -5.09 4.90 3.40
N ASP A 14 -6.07 5.26 2.57
CA ASP A 14 -7.18 6.10 2.97
C ASP A 14 -8.34 5.21 3.42
N ALA A 15 -8.80 5.38 4.67
CA ALA A 15 -9.88 4.59 5.25
C ALA A 15 -11.21 4.76 4.49
N ALA A 16 -11.48 5.94 3.94
CA ALA A 16 -12.67 6.20 3.15
C ALA A 16 -12.62 5.44 1.81
N GLU A 17 -11.45 5.40 1.15
CA GLU A 17 -11.27 4.63 -0.08
C GLU A 17 -11.33 3.13 0.17
N VAL A 18 -10.66 2.63 1.22
CA VAL A 18 -10.76 1.21 1.61
C VAL A 18 -12.20 0.81 1.88
N ARG A 19 -12.99 1.66 2.56
CA ARG A 19 -14.42 1.42 2.77
C ARG A 19 -15.18 1.32 1.45
N ARG A 20 -14.94 2.22 0.50
CA ARG A 20 -15.61 2.22 -0.81
C ARG A 20 -15.23 0.99 -1.65
N ASP A 21 -13.96 0.59 -1.64
CA ASP A 21 -13.47 -0.62 -2.33
C ASP A 21 -14.10 -1.90 -1.77
N MET A 22 -14.44 -1.90 -0.48
CA MET A 22 -15.01 -3.03 0.25
C MET A 22 -16.55 -3.09 0.22
N MET A 23 -17.24 -2.09 -0.35
CA MET A 23 -18.70 -2.09 -0.45
C MET A 23 -19.21 -3.20 -1.38
N ASN A 24 -20.26 -3.88 -0.96
CA ASN A 24 -21.07 -4.71 -1.86
C ASN A 24 -21.98 -3.85 -2.75
N GLU A 25 -22.63 -4.45 -3.74
CA GLU A 25 -23.44 -3.73 -4.73
C GLU A 25 -24.62 -2.98 -4.10
N SER A 26 -25.22 -3.52 -3.03
CA SER A 26 -26.34 -2.88 -2.34
C SER A 26 -25.90 -1.62 -1.59
N GLU A 27 -24.78 -1.69 -0.88
CA GLU A 27 -24.16 -0.56 -0.18
C GLU A 27 -23.73 0.52 -1.19
N ARG A 28 -23.18 0.10 -2.33
CA ARG A 28 -22.74 0.98 -3.41
C ARG A 28 -23.89 1.80 -4.01
N LYS A 29 -25.07 1.19 -4.18
CA LYS A 29 -26.29 1.87 -4.67
C LYS A 29 -26.84 2.89 -3.68
N LEU A 30 -26.56 2.72 -2.39
CA LEU A 30 -27.00 3.60 -1.32
C LEU A 30 -26.01 4.74 -1.03
N ASP A 31 -24.77 4.69 -1.54
CA ASP A 31 -23.76 5.74 -1.34
C ASP A 31 -23.90 6.83 -2.43
N PRO A 32 -24.42 8.03 -2.09
CA PRO A 32 -24.66 9.10 -3.05
C PRO A 32 -23.38 9.81 -3.53
N TYR A 33 -22.21 9.46 -2.97
CA TYR A 33 -20.93 10.11 -3.27
C TYR A 33 -20.05 9.34 -4.25
N ILE A 34 -20.54 8.24 -4.83
CA ILE A 34 -19.82 7.52 -5.89
C ILE A 34 -20.07 8.22 -7.23
N VAL A 35 -19.40 9.36 -7.43
CA VAL A 35 -19.40 10.09 -8.70
C VAL A 35 -18.36 9.48 -9.61
N GLY A 36 -18.76 9.00 -10.80
CA GLY A 36 -17.83 8.51 -11.83
C GLY A 36 -17.26 7.13 -11.52
N ALA A 37 -17.91 6.08 -12.04
CA ALA A 37 -17.43 4.72 -11.95
C ALA A 37 -15.98 4.60 -12.42
N ARG A 38 -15.15 3.90 -11.63
CA ARG A 38 -13.81 3.35 -11.93
C ARG A 38 -13.27 3.82 -13.29
N GLU A 39 -12.64 4.99 -13.30
CA GLU A 39 -11.94 5.48 -14.48
C GLU A 39 -10.92 4.42 -14.92
N PRO A 40 -10.80 4.11 -16.23
CA PRO A 40 -9.77 3.21 -16.71
C PRO A 40 -8.43 3.75 -16.24
N ALA A 41 -7.75 3.04 -15.34
CA ALA A 41 -6.42 3.41 -14.92
C ALA A 41 -5.54 3.40 -16.18
N PRO A 42 -5.04 4.56 -16.65
CA PRO A 42 -4.24 4.58 -17.86
C PRO A 42 -2.96 3.78 -17.57
N SER A 43 -2.75 2.69 -18.33
CA SER A 43 -1.53 1.89 -18.21
C SER A 43 -0.38 2.66 -18.84
N VAL A 44 0.39 3.38 -18.01
CA VAL A 44 1.53 4.17 -18.49
C VAL A 44 2.81 3.33 -18.39
N ILE A 45 3.27 2.79 -19.52
CA ILE A 45 4.47 1.94 -19.61
C ILE A 45 5.69 2.61 -18.96
N SER A 46 5.89 3.91 -19.19
CA SER A 46 7.04 4.65 -18.65
C SER A 46 7.01 4.79 -17.13
N LEU A 47 5.85 5.10 -16.53
CA LEU A 47 5.69 5.20 -15.08
C LEU A 47 5.86 3.84 -14.41
N ASN A 48 5.18 2.81 -14.93
CA ASN A 48 5.27 1.46 -14.38
C ASN A 48 6.69 0.91 -14.49
N GLY A 49 7.34 1.07 -15.66
CA GLY A 49 8.73 0.65 -15.85
C GLY A 49 9.70 1.32 -14.88
N THR A 50 9.52 2.62 -14.63
CA THR A 50 10.33 3.37 -13.66
C THR A 50 10.14 2.85 -12.24
N VAL A 51 8.90 2.72 -11.77
CA VAL A 51 8.59 2.27 -10.40
C VAL A 51 9.01 0.80 -10.18
N VAL A 52 8.80 -0.06 -11.17
CA VAL A 52 9.26 -1.46 -11.12
C VAL A 52 10.78 -1.53 -11.04
N SER A 53 11.51 -0.75 -11.84
CA SER A 53 12.97 -0.75 -11.81
C SER A 53 13.50 -0.33 -10.44
N LEU A 54 12.90 0.70 -9.82
CA LEU A 54 13.22 1.12 -8.45
C LEU A 54 12.93 0.00 -7.44
N ALA A 55 11.79 -0.69 -7.56
CA ALA A 55 11.43 -1.79 -6.69
C ALA A 55 12.40 -2.97 -6.81
N VAL A 56 12.86 -3.30 -8.02
CA VAL A 56 13.87 -4.34 -8.27
C VAL A 56 15.21 -3.93 -7.64
N SER A 57 15.62 -2.67 -7.76
CA SER A 57 16.83 -2.17 -7.09
C SER A 57 16.74 -2.33 -5.56
N MET A 58 15.61 -1.98 -4.95
CA MET A 58 15.40 -2.20 -3.50
C MET A 58 15.40 -3.69 -3.13
N LEU A 59 14.79 -4.54 -3.97
CA LEU A 59 14.81 -5.99 -3.79
C LEU A 59 16.25 -6.54 -3.81
N LEU A 60 17.09 -6.09 -4.75
CA LEU A 60 18.51 -6.47 -4.83
C LEU A 60 19.29 -6.04 -3.59
N GLY A 61 18.95 -4.90 -2.98
CA GLY A 61 19.49 -4.50 -1.68
C GLY A 61 19.22 -5.54 -0.59
N ILE A 62 17.99 -6.09 -0.58
CA ILE A 62 17.55 -7.09 0.41
C ILE A 62 18.15 -8.48 0.13
N VAL A 63 18.09 -8.96 -1.11
CA VAL A 63 18.41 -10.37 -1.43
C VAL A 63 19.88 -10.60 -1.81
N ALA A 64 20.53 -9.58 -2.38
CA ALA A 64 21.89 -9.69 -2.89
C ALA A 64 22.89 -8.79 -2.15
N GLY A 65 22.45 -8.04 -1.13
CA GLY A 65 23.31 -7.13 -0.37
C GLY A 65 23.87 -5.99 -1.21
N ALA A 66 23.19 -5.62 -2.31
CA ALA A 66 23.55 -4.42 -3.06
C ALA A 66 23.53 -3.19 -2.13
N PRO A 67 24.34 -2.14 -2.37
CA PRO A 67 24.44 -0.96 -1.50
C PRO A 67 23.20 -0.04 -1.63
N ILE A 68 22.01 -0.59 -1.39
CA ILE A 68 20.71 0.05 -1.52
C ILE A 68 19.93 -0.22 -0.23
N ASP A 69 19.85 0.79 0.63
CA ASP A 69 19.18 0.73 1.96
C ASP A 69 17.74 1.29 1.94
N ALA A 70 17.27 1.77 0.78
CA ALA A 70 15.93 2.28 0.65
C ALA A 70 14.91 1.13 0.58
N THR A 71 13.86 1.20 1.39
CA THR A 71 12.74 0.23 1.37
C THR A 71 11.41 0.86 0.95
N HIS A 72 11.38 2.18 0.84
CA HIS A 72 10.25 2.96 0.34
C HIS A 72 10.79 4.24 -0.31
N VAL A 73 10.36 4.47 -1.54
CA VAL A 73 10.76 5.60 -2.37
C VAL A 73 9.52 6.19 -3.03
N ILE A 74 9.40 7.51 -3.01
CA ILE A 74 8.37 8.25 -3.73
C ILE A 74 9.01 8.87 -4.96
N TYR A 75 8.47 8.51 -6.13
CA TYR A 75 8.82 9.11 -7.41
C TYR A 75 7.77 10.14 -7.80
N ASN A 76 8.19 11.41 -7.94
CA ASN A 76 7.34 12.48 -8.45
C ASN A 76 7.71 12.71 -9.92
N ALA A 77 6.90 12.17 -10.84
CA ALA A 77 7.13 12.30 -12.27
C ALA A 77 7.03 13.74 -12.77
N CYS A 78 6.11 14.54 -12.24
CA CYS A 78 5.94 15.94 -12.63
C CYS A 78 7.13 16.81 -12.22
N GLY A 79 7.65 16.58 -11.01
CA GLY A 79 8.82 17.29 -10.49
C GLY A 79 10.16 16.65 -10.86
N SER A 80 10.14 15.47 -11.48
CA SER A 80 11.34 14.64 -11.74
C SER A 80 12.21 14.39 -10.50
N THR A 81 11.58 14.18 -9.34
CA THR A 81 12.29 13.95 -8.08
C THR A 81 12.06 12.57 -7.51
N LEU A 82 13.06 12.10 -6.75
CA LEU A 82 13.04 10.84 -6.03
C LEU A 82 13.38 11.09 -4.57
N ARG A 83 12.55 10.61 -3.65
CA ARG A 83 12.81 10.73 -2.20
C ARG A 83 12.66 9.38 -1.51
N SER A 84 13.64 9.01 -0.70
CA SER A 84 13.47 7.90 0.24
C SER A 84 12.61 8.34 1.42
N VAL A 85 11.70 7.46 1.85
CA VAL A 85 10.80 7.72 2.98
C VAL A 85 10.95 6.60 3.99
N ARG A 86 11.01 6.97 5.27
CA ARG A 86 11.01 6.01 6.37
C ARG A 86 9.81 6.30 7.27
N SER A 87 8.91 5.34 7.37
CA SER A 87 7.79 5.38 8.30
C SER A 87 8.17 4.70 9.61
N LYS A 88 7.43 4.98 10.68
CA LYS A 88 7.60 4.29 11.97
C LYS A 88 6.37 3.44 12.25
N ALA A 89 6.59 2.22 12.75
CA ALA A 89 5.50 1.40 13.25
C ALA A 89 4.88 2.07 14.49
N ARG A 90 3.54 2.12 14.54
CA ARG A 90 2.82 2.64 15.71
C ARG A 90 2.65 1.51 16.75
N PRO A 91 2.96 1.73 18.04
CA PRO A 91 2.89 0.68 19.08
C PRO A 91 1.51 0.05 19.25
N ASP A 92 0.46 0.78 18.92
CA ASP A 92 -0.95 0.44 19.05
C ASP A 92 -1.62 0.11 17.71
N CYS A 93 -0.85 -0.09 16.62
CA CYS A 93 -1.41 -0.41 15.32
C CYS A 93 -2.15 -1.75 15.31
N PHE A 94 -3.43 -1.74 14.94
CA PHE A 94 -4.26 -2.94 14.80
C PHE A 94 -3.77 -3.95 13.74
N ILE A 95 -2.84 -3.55 12.87
CA ILE A 95 -2.23 -4.43 11.86
C ILE A 95 -0.87 -4.98 12.32
N CYS A 96 0.12 -4.11 12.50
CA CYS A 96 1.52 -4.53 12.65
C CYS A 96 2.07 -4.46 14.08
N SER A 97 1.26 -4.09 15.08
CA SER A 97 1.68 -4.18 16.49
C SER A 97 1.49 -5.59 17.06
N LYS A 98 2.06 -5.85 18.24
CA LYS A 98 1.83 -7.09 18.99
C LYS A 98 0.38 -7.27 19.46
N MET A 99 -0.38 -6.18 19.59
CA MET A 99 -1.80 -6.22 19.93
C MET A 99 -2.70 -6.35 18.69
N GLY A 100 -2.12 -6.19 17.49
CA GLY A 100 -2.82 -6.35 16.23
C GLY A 100 -2.75 -7.77 15.68
N VAL A 101 -2.87 -7.90 14.37
CA VAL A 101 -2.84 -9.18 13.65
C VAL A 101 -1.43 -9.58 13.17
N LEU A 102 -0.37 -9.14 13.87
CA LEU A 102 1.01 -9.45 13.50
C LEU A 102 1.30 -10.96 13.64
N GLY A 103 1.68 -11.61 12.54
CA GLY A 103 2.11 -13.01 12.55
C GLY A 103 0.97 -14.04 12.60
N TRP A 104 -0.27 -13.63 12.35
CA TRP A 104 -1.43 -14.53 12.43
C TRP A 104 -1.58 -15.46 11.23
N GLY A 105 -0.97 -15.14 10.08
CA GLY A 105 -1.02 -16.00 8.89
C GLY A 105 -2.44 -16.33 8.47
N ASP A 106 -2.72 -17.61 8.29
CA ASP A 106 -4.02 -18.21 7.98
C ASP A 106 -4.99 -18.24 9.18
N GLY A 107 -4.51 -18.01 10.39
CA GLY A 107 -5.33 -17.88 11.60
C GLY A 107 -6.20 -16.62 11.64
N GLN A 108 -5.96 -15.66 10.74
CA GLN A 108 -6.79 -14.47 10.55
C GLN A 108 -7.33 -14.45 9.12
N LEU A 109 -8.65 -14.56 8.96
CA LEU A 109 -9.27 -14.36 7.65
C LEU A 109 -9.01 -12.93 7.16
N LEU A 110 -8.64 -12.81 5.90
CA LEU A 110 -8.50 -11.51 5.24
C LEU A 110 -9.85 -10.80 5.22
N PHE A 111 -9.82 -9.48 5.39
CA PHE A 111 -10.98 -8.64 5.13
C PHE A 111 -11.26 -8.68 3.63
N THR A 112 -12.12 -9.59 3.20
CA THR A 112 -12.60 -9.68 1.82
C THR A 112 -14.00 -9.09 1.73
N ARG A 113 -14.32 -8.50 0.57
CA ARG A 113 -15.69 -8.11 0.27
C ARG A 113 -16.55 -9.37 0.32
N ARG A 114 -17.62 -9.33 1.10
CA ARG A 114 -18.69 -10.35 1.05
C ARG A 114 -19.69 -9.86 0.03
N ASP A 115 -19.68 -10.52 -1.12
CA ASP A 115 -20.62 -10.34 -2.22
C ASP A 115 -22.07 -10.64 -1.79
#